data_AF-A0A8I1EAZ5-F1
#
_entry.id   AF-A0A8I1EAZ5-F1
#
_cell.length_a   1.000
_cell.length_b   1.000
_cell.length_c   1.000
_cell.angle_alpha   90.00
_cell.angle_beta   90.00
_cell.angle_gamma   90.00
#
_symmetry.space_group_name_H-M   'P 1'
#
loop_
_entity.id
_entity.type
_entity.pdbx_description
1 polymer ?
#
loop_
_entity_poly.entity_id
_entity_poly.type
_entity_poly.pdbx_seq_one_letter_code
_entity_poly.pdbx_strand_id
1 'polypeptide(L)'
;MNKKSSIFKHPKYPFITIGLAYDLDDSLSEASIGVDHVVAPDDWWVYFGDKAVFLTYSSADEAVSGAEKELFDRHNRGEVEHQMAKAISKGDMDLLIRLAEGRGRALGRCEALEEFSRAVDDAYGALRRFRRH
;
A
#
# COMPACT_ATOMS: atom_id res chain seq x y z
N MET A 1 29.65 15.10 6.63
CA MET A 1 29.28 13.87 5.87
C MET A 1 27.94 14.13 5.21
N ASN A 2 27.86 14.07 3.88
CA ASN A 2 26.56 14.13 3.19
C ASN A 2 25.78 12.87 3.58
N LYS A 3 24.73 12.99 4.41
CA LYS A 3 23.74 11.93 4.59
C LYS A 3 23.13 11.67 3.22
N LYS A 4 23.35 10.47 2.65
CA LYS A 4 22.48 10.00 1.57
C LYS A 4 21.08 9.97 2.17
N SER A 5 20.16 10.77 1.64
CA SER A 5 18.76 10.72 2.02
C SER A 5 18.25 9.30 1.79
N SER A 6 17.57 8.71 2.77
CA SER A 6 16.91 7.41 2.62
C SER A 6 15.69 7.48 1.70
N ILE A 7 15.33 8.67 1.23
CA ILE A 7 14.14 8.93 0.43
C ILE A 7 14.38 8.56 -1.04
N PHE A 8 13.48 7.77 -1.60
CA PHE A 8 13.45 7.39 -3.00
C PHE A 8 12.03 7.25 -3.54
N LYS A 9 11.89 7.13 -4.87
CA LYS A 9 10.61 6.86 -5.53
C LYS A 9 10.42 5.36 -5.74
N HIS A 10 9.20 4.87 -5.58
CA HIS A 10 8.90 3.47 -5.82
C HIS A 10 9.29 3.07 -7.27
N PRO A 11 9.99 1.93 -7.47
CA PRO A 11 10.60 1.59 -8.76
C PRO A 11 9.61 1.43 -9.92
N LYS A 12 8.37 1.03 -9.63
CA LYS A 12 7.31 0.87 -10.65
C LYS A 12 6.28 2.00 -10.69
N TYR A 13 6.20 2.79 -9.62
CA TYR A 13 5.12 3.75 -9.39
C TYR A 13 5.72 5.08 -8.91
N PRO A 14 6.30 5.90 -9.80
CA PRO A 14 7.14 7.04 -9.42
C PRO A 14 6.43 8.16 -8.64
N PHE A 15 5.10 8.11 -8.55
CA PHE A 15 4.30 9.02 -7.73
C PHE A 15 4.30 8.62 -6.23
N ILE A 16 4.82 7.43 -5.91
CA ILE A 16 4.98 6.94 -4.54
C ILE A 16 6.38 7.32 -4.04
N THR A 17 6.44 7.97 -2.89
CA THR A 17 7.68 8.29 -2.18
C THR A 17 7.84 7.33 -1.00
N ILE A 18 9.06 6.83 -0.79
CA ILE A 18 9.41 5.90 0.29
C ILE A 18 10.67 6.44 0.97
N GLY A 19 10.74 6.33 2.29
CA GLY A 19 11.90 6.80 3.05
C GLY A 19 11.74 6.45 4.53
N LEU A 20 12.79 6.66 5.31
CA LEU A 20 12.68 6.63 6.76
C LEU A 20 11.72 7.73 7.22
N ALA A 21 10.91 7.44 8.23
CA ALA A 21 9.91 8.36 8.77
C ALA A 21 10.54 9.71 9.14
N TYR A 22 11.67 9.68 9.84
CA TYR A 22 12.42 10.88 10.26
C TYR A 22 13.07 11.66 9.11
N ASP A 23 13.31 11.03 7.96
CA ASP A 23 13.80 11.74 6.77
C ASP A 23 12.62 12.32 5.95
N LEU A 24 11.41 11.78 6.11
CA LEU A 24 10.19 12.22 5.41
C LEU A 24 9.41 13.30 6.17
N ASP A 25 9.51 13.32 7.50
CA ASP A 25 8.84 14.27 8.37
C ASP A 25 9.80 14.82 9.42
N ASP A 26 10.37 16.00 9.13
CA ASP A 26 11.29 16.71 10.00
C ASP A 26 10.68 17.04 11.39
N SER A 27 9.34 17.11 11.50
CA SER A 27 8.66 17.37 12.77
C SER A 27 8.86 16.23 13.79
N LEU A 28 9.14 15.01 13.32
CA LEU A 28 9.50 13.88 14.18
C LEU A 28 10.87 14.08 14.85
N SER A 29 11.77 14.84 14.22
CA SER A 29 13.10 15.13 14.76
C SER A 29 13.08 16.21 15.86
N GLU A 30 12.12 17.13 15.81
CA GLU A 30 11.92 18.20 16.80
C GLU A 30 11.05 17.77 17.98
N ALA A 31 10.28 16.69 17.84
CA ALA A 31 9.51 16.08 18.91
C ALA A 31 10.42 15.30 19.88
N SER A 32 11.31 16.03 20.55
CA SER A 32 11.98 15.54 21.76
C SER A 32 11.15 15.99 22.96
N ILE A 33 10.77 15.03 23.81
CA ILE A 33 10.31 15.20 25.20
C ILE A 33 8.78 15.32 25.36
N GLY A 34 8.10 14.18 25.25
CA GLY A 34 6.82 13.95 25.92
C GLY A 34 5.83 13.19 25.04
N VAL A 35 5.41 12.03 25.54
CA VAL A 35 4.36 11.16 25.00
C VAL A 35 4.84 10.12 23.98
N ASP A 36 4.69 8.85 24.34
CA ASP A 36 4.76 7.61 23.54
C ASP A 36 5.01 7.79 22.03
N HIS A 37 6.28 7.81 21.62
CA HIS A 37 6.61 7.77 20.19
C HIS A 37 6.30 6.38 19.63
N VAL A 38 5.28 6.29 18.77
CA VAL A 38 4.86 5.08 18.04
C VAL A 38 5.78 4.76 16.85
N VAL A 39 6.71 5.67 16.52
CA VAL A 39 7.55 5.60 15.31
C VAL A 39 9.00 5.36 15.73
N ALA A 40 9.56 4.24 15.30
CA ALA A 40 10.95 3.89 15.53
C ALA A 40 11.89 4.61 14.53
N PRO A 41 13.15 4.88 14.89
CA PRO A 41 14.13 5.53 14.00
C PRO A 41 14.36 4.82 12.65
N ASP A 42 14.11 3.52 12.61
CA ASP A 42 14.24 2.64 11.46
C ASP A 42 12.89 2.36 10.75
N ASP A 43 11.80 2.98 11.18
CA ASP A 43 10.52 2.85 10.50
C ASP A 43 10.55 3.52 9.13
N TRP A 44 10.15 2.75 8.12
CA TRP A 44 9.96 3.22 6.77
C TRP A 44 8.50 3.60 6.55
N TRP A 45 8.28 4.73 5.88
CA TRP A 45 6.97 5.26 5.52
C TRP A 45 6.78 5.35 4.01
N VAL A 46 5.52 5.42 3.60
CA VAL A 46 5.09 5.48 2.20
C VAL A 46 4.14 6.67 2.02
N TYR A 47 4.39 7.49 1.01
CA TYR A 47 3.53 8.60 0.60
C TYR A 47 3.02 8.38 -0.81
N PHE A 48 1.72 8.53 -1.02
CA PHE A 48 1.10 8.58 -2.35
C PHE A 48 0.91 10.05 -2.72
N GLY A 49 1.80 10.57 -3.57
CA GLY A 49 1.89 12.02 -3.78
C GLY A 49 2.23 12.73 -2.47
N ASP A 50 1.30 13.57 -2.00
CA ASP A 50 1.45 14.36 -0.77
C ASP A 50 0.73 13.72 0.44
N LYS A 51 0.08 12.57 0.23
CA LYS A 51 -0.68 11.89 1.28
C LYS A 51 0.16 10.78 1.93
N ALA A 52 0.43 10.92 3.22
CA ALA A 52 1.01 9.86 4.02
C ALA A 52 0.04 8.66 4.08
N VAL A 53 0.53 7.47 3.75
CA VAL A 53 -0.12 6.21 4.08
C VAL A 53 0.54 5.73 5.36
N PHE A 54 -0.13 5.96 6.51
CA PHE A 54 0.41 5.70 7.84
C PHE A 54 0.51 4.20 8.11
N LEU A 55 1.54 3.57 7.55
CA LEU A 55 1.98 2.22 7.85
C LEU A 55 3.48 2.28 8.14
N THR A 56 3.88 1.65 9.23
CA THR A 56 5.28 1.49 9.59
C THR A 56 5.79 0.17 9.03
N TYR A 57 6.92 0.22 8.33
CA TYR A 57 7.60 -0.96 7.79
C TYR A 57 9.00 -1.05 8.40
N SER A 58 9.46 -2.25 8.68
CA SER A 58 10.76 -2.47 9.32
C SER A 58 11.92 -2.44 8.30
N SER A 59 11.63 -2.31 7.01
CA SER A 59 12.65 -2.18 5.95
C SER A 59 12.13 -1.48 4.70
N ALA A 60 13.05 -1.02 3.86
CA ALA A 60 12.74 -0.43 2.56
C ALA A 60 12.01 -1.42 1.63
N ASP A 61 12.40 -2.69 1.62
CA ASP A 61 11.80 -3.72 0.77
C ASP A 61 10.36 -4.02 1.20
N GLU A 62 10.12 -4.08 2.52
CA GLU A 62 8.77 -4.19 3.06
C GLU A 62 7.92 -2.97 2.73
N ALA A 63 8.48 -1.76 2.79
CA ALA A 63 7.78 -0.54 2.41
C ALA A 63 7.42 -0.52 0.92
N VAL A 64 8.30 -1.01 0.04
CA VAL A 64 8.04 -1.17 -1.39
C VAL A 64 6.89 -2.15 -1.62
N SER A 65 6.99 -3.36 -1.06
CA SER A 65 5.95 -4.38 -1.19
C SER A 65 4.61 -3.94 -0.59
N GLY A 66 4.66 -3.30 0.57
CA GLY A 66 3.52 -2.74 1.27
C GLY A 66 2.84 -1.61 0.47
N ALA A 67 3.61 -0.73 -0.14
CA ALA A 67 3.09 0.31 -1.02
C ALA A 67 2.30 -0.27 -2.21
N GLU A 68 2.80 -1.34 -2.85
CA GLU A 68 2.07 -2.01 -3.92
C GLU A 68 0.76 -2.63 -3.40
N LYS A 69 0.80 -3.27 -2.23
CA LYS A 69 -0.39 -3.87 -1.62
C LYS A 69 -1.45 -2.82 -1.32
N GLU A 70 -1.07 -1.71 -0.69
CA GLU A 70 -1.98 -0.63 -0.33
C GLU A 70 -2.54 0.08 -1.56
N LEU A 71 -1.70 0.36 -2.56
CA LEU A 71 -2.15 1.01 -3.81
C LEU A 71 -3.30 0.23 -4.46
N PHE A 72 -3.22 -1.09 -4.42
CA PHE A 72 -4.22 -1.96 -5.02
C PHE A 72 -5.21 -2.56 -4.02
N ASP A 73 -5.29 -2.03 -2.80
CA ASP A 73 -6.35 -2.36 -1.88
C ASP A 73 -7.71 -1.87 -2.41
N ARG A 74 -8.78 -2.60 -2.08
CA ARG A 74 -10.16 -2.25 -2.50
C ARG A 74 -10.56 -0.82 -2.10
N HIS A 75 -9.99 -0.28 -1.03
CA HIS A 75 -10.29 1.04 -0.51
C HIS A 75 -9.55 2.17 -1.26
N ASN A 76 -8.51 1.84 -2.03
CA ASN A 76 -7.69 2.82 -2.78
C ASN A 76 -7.97 2.84 -4.29
N ARG A 77 -9.10 2.25 -4.74
CA ARG A 77 -9.50 2.26 -6.17
C ARG A 77 -9.48 3.66 -6.80
N GLY A 78 -9.94 4.68 -6.06
CA GLY A 78 -9.96 6.06 -6.55
C GLY A 78 -8.57 6.65 -6.81
N GLU A 79 -7.56 6.27 -6.01
CA GLU A 79 -6.18 6.71 -6.21
C GLU A 79 -5.58 6.10 -7.49
N VAL A 80 -5.80 4.80 -7.71
CA VAL A 80 -5.35 4.13 -8.94
C VAL A 80 -5.98 4.79 -10.17
N GLU A 81 -7.30 5.06 -10.14
CA GLU A 81 -7.99 5.74 -11.24
C GLU A 81 -7.47 7.16 -11.47
N HIS A 82 -7.22 7.91 -10.40
CA HIS A 82 -6.62 9.24 -10.48
C HIS A 82 -5.24 9.20 -11.16
N GLN A 83 -4.37 8.28 -10.74
CA GLN A 83 -3.03 8.15 -11.32
C GLN A 83 -3.06 7.64 -12.76
N MET A 84 -4.02 6.77 -13.12
CA MET A 84 -4.23 6.37 -14.52
C MET A 84 -4.65 7.55 -15.38
N ALA A 85 -5.58 8.39 -14.92
CA ALA A 85 -5.99 9.60 -15.64
C ALA A 85 -4.83 10.59 -15.81
N LYS A 86 -3.98 10.74 -14.78
CA LYS A 86 -2.77 11.56 -14.82
C LYS A 86 -1.71 11.00 -15.77
N ALA A 87 -1.57 9.67 -15.85
CA ALA A 87 -0.67 9.02 -16.79
C ALA A 87 -1.14 9.27 -18.24
N ILE A 88 -2.45 9.15 -18.50
CA ILE A 88 -3.05 9.46 -19.81
C ILE A 88 -2.79 10.92 -20.21
N SER A 89 -3.05 11.88 -19.32
CA SER A 89 -2.88 13.30 -19.64
C SER A 89 -1.41 13.69 -19.90
N LYS A 90 -0.47 12.95 -19.33
CA LYS A 90 0.98 13.14 -19.53
C LYS A 90 1.55 12.30 -20.68
N GLY A 91 0.78 11.39 -21.27
CA GLY A 91 1.26 10.43 -22.26
C GLY A 91 2.21 9.37 -21.68
N ASP A 92 2.18 9.11 -20.37
CA ASP A 92 2.99 8.09 -19.71
C ASP A 92 2.32 6.70 -19.84
N MET A 93 2.47 6.11 -21.02
CA MET A 93 1.84 4.83 -21.35
C MET A 93 2.40 3.67 -20.54
N ASP A 94 3.68 3.70 -20.17
CA ASP A 94 4.31 2.66 -19.37
C ASP A 94 3.72 2.62 -17.96
N LEU A 95 3.53 3.78 -17.32
CA LEU A 95 2.86 3.85 -16.03
C LEU A 95 1.40 3.40 -16.13
N LEU A 96 0.68 3.81 -17.18
CA LEU A 96 -0.70 3.40 -17.40
C LEU A 96 -0.83 1.88 -17.49
N ILE A 97 0.03 1.22 -18.25
CA ILE A 97 0.05 -0.25 -18.39
C ILE A 97 0.32 -0.91 -17.04
N ARG A 98 1.35 -0.45 -16.31
CA ARG A 98 1.68 -1.00 -14.98
C ARG A 98 0.51 -0.88 -13.99
N LEU A 99 -0.17 0.26 -13.98
CA LEU A 99 -1.36 0.49 -13.14
C LEU A 99 -2.54 -0.38 -13.56
N ALA A 100 -2.81 -0.51 -14.86
CA ALA A 100 -3.88 -1.35 -15.38
C ALA A 100 -3.67 -2.83 -15.05
N GLU A 101 -2.44 -3.33 -15.22
CA GLU A 101 -2.09 -4.70 -14.85
C GLU A 101 -2.22 -4.94 -13.34
N GLY A 102 -1.72 -4.02 -12.52
CA GLY A 102 -1.82 -4.11 -11.07
C GLY A 102 -3.28 -4.15 -10.60
N ARG A 103 -4.12 -3.28 -11.18
CA ARG A 103 -5.57 -3.26 -10.94
C ARG A 103 -6.22 -4.59 -11.34
N GLY A 104 -5.91 -5.11 -12.52
CA GLY A 104 -6.43 -6.39 -13.00
C GLY A 104 -6.09 -7.56 -12.07
N ARG A 105 -4.82 -7.65 -11.64
CA ARG A 105 -4.38 -8.67 -10.66
C ARG A 105 -5.10 -8.55 -9.33
N ALA A 106 -5.32 -7.32 -8.85
CA ALA A 106 -6.01 -7.09 -7.59
C ALA A 106 -7.49 -7.48 -7.65
N LEU A 107 -8.18 -7.15 -8.74
CA LEU A 107 -9.57 -7.57 -8.96
C LEU A 107 -9.70 -9.09 -8.95
N GLY A 108 -8.85 -9.80 -9.71
CA GLY A 108 -8.88 -11.26 -9.74
C GLY A 108 -8.62 -11.91 -8.37
N ARG A 109 -7.75 -11.32 -7.54
CA ARG A 109 -7.56 -11.78 -6.15
C ARG A 109 -8.80 -11.58 -5.28
N CYS A 110 -9.47 -10.42 -5.41
CA CYS A 110 -10.70 -10.16 -4.65
C CYS A 110 -11.81 -11.13 -5.04
N GLU A 111 -12.02 -11.35 -6.34
CA GLU A 111 -13.01 -12.29 -6.86
C GLU A 111 -12.75 -13.71 -6.35
N ALA A 112 -11.51 -14.19 -6.45
CA ALA A 112 -11.12 -15.51 -5.95
C ALA A 112 -11.36 -15.67 -4.43
N LEU A 113 -11.09 -14.62 -3.64
CA LEU A 113 -11.32 -14.64 -2.19
C LEU A 113 -12.82 -14.71 -1.86
N GLU A 114 -13.65 -13.96 -2.58
CA GLU A 114 -15.11 -13.97 -2.39
C GLU A 114 -15.70 -15.34 -2.76
N GLU A 115 -15.26 -15.94 -3.86
CA GLU A 115 -15.69 -17.29 -4.25
C GLU A 115 -15.29 -18.34 -3.23
N PHE A 116 -14.04 -18.29 -2.75
CA PHE A 116 -13.57 -19.20 -1.71
C PHE A 116 -14.37 -19.06 -0.41
N SER A 117 -14.63 -17.82 0.03
CA SER A 117 -15.44 -17.57 1.24
C SER A 117 -16.84 -18.16 1.12
N ARG A 118 -17.52 -17.99 -0.03
CA ARG A 118 -18.85 -18.57 -0.27
C ARG A 118 -18.81 -20.09 -0.22
N ALA A 119 -17.81 -20.71 -0.85
CA ALA A 119 -17.67 -22.17 -0.85
C ALA A 119 -17.46 -22.73 0.58
N VAL A 120 -16.68 -22.02 1.41
CA VAL A 120 -16.48 -22.37 2.83
C VAL A 120 -17.79 -22.23 3.61
N ASP A 121 -18.53 -21.15 3.41
CA ASP A 121 -19.82 -20.91 4.08
C ASP A 121 -20.87 -21.97 3.70
N ASP A 122 -20.94 -22.36 2.43
CA ASP A 122 -21.84 -23.41 1.94
C ASP A 122 -21.49 -24.77 2.59
N ALA A 123 -20.20 -25.12 2.63
CA ALA A 123 -19.72 -26.34 3.27
C ALA A 123 -20.04 -26.35 4.77
N TYR A 124 -19.80 -25.23 5.47
CA TYR A 124 -20.09 -25.09 6.89
C TYR A 124 -21.61 -25.14 7.17
N GLY A 125 -22.41 -24.52 6.30
CA GLY A 125 -23.87 -24.58 6.32
C GLY A 125 -24.40 -26.01 6.18
N ALA A 126 -23.82 -26.81 5.29
CA ALA A 126 -24.15 -28.22 5.13
C ALA A 126 -23.80 -29.03 6.39
N LEU A 127 -22.59 -28.85 6.94
CA LEU A 127 -22.15 -29.55 8.16
C LEU A 127 -23.01 -29.21 9.39
N ARG A 128 -23.47 -27.96 9.52
CA ARG A 128 -24.36 -27.54 10.61
C ARG A 128 -25.67 -28.31 10.65
N ARG A 129 -26.19 -28.78 9.51
CA ARG A 129 -27.42 -29.58 9.44
C ARG A 129 -27.25 -30.95 10.09
N PHE A 130 -26.05 -31.52 10.04
CA PHE A 130 -25.74 -32.81 10.67
C PHE A 130 -25.43 -32.72 12.17
N ARG A 131 -25.14 -31.52 12.69
CA ARG A 131 -24.89 -31.28 14.14
C ARG A 131 -26.15 -31.08 14.97
N ARG A 132 -27.34 -31.00 14.36
CA ARG A 132 -28.63 -30.78 15.04
C ARG A 132 -29.48 -32.05 15.17
N HIS A 133 -28.91 -33.20 14.84
CA HIS A 133 -29.44 -34.54 15.10
C HIS A 133 -28.49 -35.25 16.07
#